data_AF-A0A437NZY5-F1
#
_entry.id   AF-A0A437NZY5-F1
#
_cell.length_a   1.000
_cell.length_b   1.000
_cell.length_c   1.000
_cell.angle_alpha   90.00
_cell.angle_beta   90.00
_cell.angle_gamma   90.00
#
_symmetry.space_group_name_H-M   'P 1'
#
loop_
_entity.id
_entity.type
_entity.pdbx_description
1 polymer ?
#
loop_
_entity_poly.entity_id
_entity_poly.type
_entity_poly.pdbx_seq_one_letter_code
_entity_poly.pdbx_strand_id
1 'polypeptide(L)'
;MRILFLVPTTQHKSTAGSRIRYDRIRAKSEYFDVAVQSLDEVSREDLAACDVCVFSKTYSVGAVAVAEALRARGVVVGIDLFDDYFSQEDDPRLTPFRSWLRRFAPVFQFGLCSTPTMRRVIGHLAPDLPVHIVPDPCPEIDPATVTRSVRRSLERARKTGTLDVLWFGIGANPFFPVGLQDLVAHAWSLSELAAGRYRVALRVLTDDASQNPGNLVRLKSLPVPFVTETWTVEREQQALEEALVAFIPVNGQSFSRAKSPNRALTAIAAGAQVLSPGYPLYGDLDALIYARAADLLADIEQGECRVSPGRIGEIQRVVASVSDLDDILAELFLFLTRQSRARPRVAAPAGTAATGALLYGIDPERHTTHALPAADVVSVKTPYARIERVYDVRLDLRDERQLDLWLRPEMVRYLAEPLRARLSASQPVGKIRMVRLEGAAELRLDRPLAVPPSETRDVVYETAAYRTALADLAGAFRRAFPSLGVRVAGLSAYQGAAPARDGAY
;
A
#
# COMPACT_ATOMS: atom_id res chain seq x y z
N MET A 1 -16.98 -1.70 18.09
CA MET A 1 -16.35 -2.31 16.91
C MET A 1 -14.89 -1.91 16.91
N ARG A 2 -13.95 -2.85 16.76
CA ARG A 2 -12.52 -2.55 16.60
C ARG A 2 -12.07 -2.82 15.17
N ILE A 3 -11.49 -1.81 14.52
CA ILE A 3 -10.92 -1.88 13.17
C ILE A 3 -9.39 -1.98 13.28
N LEU A 4 -8.82 -2.98 12.64
CA LEU A 4 -7.37 -3.14 12.51
C LEU A 4 -6.94 -2.92 11.05
N PHE A 5 -6.22 -1.85 10.78
CA PHE A 5 -5.53 -1.64 9.51
C PHE A 5 -4.18 -2.38 9.53
N LEU A 6 -4.00 -3.35 8.65
CA LEU A 6 -2.76 -4.07 8.43
C LEU A 6 -2.00 -3.50 7.24
N VAL A 7 -0.86 -2.87 7.52
CA VAL A 7 0.07 -2.35 6.50
C VAL A 7 1.22 -3.33 6.27
N PRO A 8 1.98 -3.21 5.16
CA PRO A 8 3.02 -4.19 4.82
C PRO A 8 4.15 -4.25 5.86
N THR A 9 4.65 -3.09 6.31
CA THR A 9 5.85 -3.00 7.16
C THR A 9 5.72 -1.90 8.20
N THR A 10 6.56 -1.92 9.24
CA THR A 10 6.66 -0.83 10.23
C THR A 10 6.99 0.50 9.57
N GLN A 11 7.92 0.50 8.60
CA GLN A 11 8.26 1.69 7.82
C GLN A 11 7.05 2.23 7.04
N HIS A 12 6.12 1.36 6.62
CA HIS A 12 4.91 1.82 5.93
C HIS A 12 4.01 2.65 6.86
N LYS A 13 4.00 2.37 8.17
CA LYS A 13 3.19 3.12 9.16
C LYS A 13 3.54 4.60 9.17
N SER A 14 4.81 4.95 8.92
CA SER A 14 5.29 6.34 8.89
C SER A 14 5.14 7.03 7.53
N THR A 15 4.65 6.34 6.50
CA THR A 15 4.40 6.97 5.20
C THR A 15 3.28 7.99 5.30
N ALA A 16 3.34 9.03 4.46
CA ALA A 16 2.31 10.07 4.42
C ALA A 16 0.91 9.49 4.23
N GLY A 17 0.72 8.50 3.35
CA GLY A 17 -0.59 7.88 3.12
C GLY A 17 -1.17 7.20 4.36
N SER A 18 -0.35 6.41 5.09
CA SER A 18 -0.77 5.74 6.32
C SER A 18 -1.10 6.76 7.42
N ARG A 19 -0.20 7.72 7.66
CA ARG A 19 -0.36 8.74 8.70
C ARG A 19 -1.55 9.66 8.45
N ILE A 20 -1.70 10.13 7.21
CA ILE A 20 -2.80 11.03 6.83
C ILE A 20 -4.14 10.32 6.97
N ARG A 21 -4.28 9.09 6.48
CA ARG A 21 -5.57 8.40 6.55
C ARG A 21 -5.84 7.84 7.95
N TYR A 22 -4.96 6.97 8.44
CA TYR A 22 -5.27 6.15 9.59
C TYR A 22 -5.03 6.86 10.91
N ASP A 23 -3.96 7.65 11.06
CA ASP A 23 -3.73 8.35 12.32
C ASP A 23 -4.77 9.47 12.54
N ARG A 24 -5.22 10.15 11.47
CA ARG A 24 -6.29 11.16 11.57
C ARG A 24 -7.64 10.53 11.91
N ILE A 25 -8.00 9.42 11.25
CA ILE A 25 -9.19 8.63 11.61
C ILE A 25 -9.10 8.17 13.07
N ARG A 26 -7.97 7.58 13.48
CA ARG A 26 -7.76 7.12 14.87
C ARG A 26 -7.88 8.26 15.88
N ALA A 27 -7.34 9.44 15.58
CA ALA A 27 -7.31 10.57 16.50
C ALA A 27 -8.70 11.15 16.81
N LYS A 28 -9.69 11.00 15.91
CA LYS A 28 -11.05 11.54 16.09
C LYS A 28 -12.17 10.50 16.15
N SER A 29 -11.86 9.22 15.96
CA SER A 29 -12.91 8.20 15.94
C SER A 29 -13.54 8.00 17.31
N GLU A 30 -14.80 8.42 17.45
CA GLU A 30 -15.65 8.13 18.62
C GLU A 30 -16.55 6.89 18.39
N TYR A 31 -16.76 6.50 17.13
CA TYR A 31 -17.69 5.44 16.74
C TYR A 31 -17.10 4.02 16.87
N PHE A 32 -15.78 3.91 16.75
CA PHE A 32 -15.06 2.64 16.74
C PHE A 32 -13.61 2.82 17.18
N ASP A 33 -13.02 1.74 17.68
CA ASP A 33 -11.61 1.70 18.03
C ASP A 33 -10.76 1.39 16.78
N VAL A 34 -9.62 2.06 16.64
CA VAL A 34 -8.77 2.01 15.44
C VAL A 34 -7.34 1.65 15.82
N ALA A 35 -6.87 0.54 15.29
CA ALA A 35 -5.48 0.11 15.41
C ALA A 35 -4.82 0.05 14.03
N VAL A 36 -3.52 0.33 13.99
CA VAL A 36 -2.68 0.21 12.79
C VAL A 36 -1.47 -0.64 13.15
N GLN A 37 -1.37 -1.83 12.56
CA GLN A 37 -0.24 -2.74 12.74
C GLN A 37 0.40 -3.09 11.41
N SER A 38 1.68 -3.44 11.45
CA SER A 38 2.35 -4.02 10.30
C SER A 38 2.20 -5.54 10.32
N LEU A 39 2.24 -6.18 9.15
CA LEU A 39 2.27 -7.64 9.06
C LEU A 39 3.51 -8.27 9.73
N ASP A 40 4.55 -7.47 9.97
CA ASP A 40 5.79 -7.86 10.64
C ASP A 40 5.77 -7.64 12.16
N GLU A 41 4.72 -7.03 12.72
CA GLU A 41 4.63 -6.76 14.18
C GLU A 41 3.32 -7.23 14.79
N VAL A 42 2.30 -7.50 13.98
CA VAL A 42 0.97 -7.88 14.48
C VAL A 42 1.02 -9.14 15.34
N SER A 43 0.41 -9.06 16.51
CA SER A 43 0.32 -10.15 17.48
C SER A 43 -0.97 -10.97 17.31
N ARG A 44 -1.05 -12.11 17.99
CA ARG A 44 -2.30 -12.90 18.03
C ARG A 44 -3.39 -12.14 18.75
N GLU A 45 -3.04 -11.40 19.79
CA GLU A 45 -3.93 -10.55 20.59
C GLU A 45 -4.55 -9.45 19.73
N ASP A 46 -3.75 -8.78 18.88
CA ASP A 46 -4.25 -7.76 17.94
C ASP A 46 -5.32 -8.34 17.01
N LEU A 47 -5.05 -9.51 16.42
CA LEU A 47 -5.96 -10.18 15.48
C LEU A 47 -7.21 -10.73 16.17
N ALA A 48 -7.08 -11.22 17.40
CA ALA A 48 -8.19 -11.75 18.19
C ALA A 48 -9.14 -10.64 18.68
N ALA A 49 -8.63 -9.43 18.92
CA ALA A 49 -9.41 -8.30 19.40
C ALA A 49 -10.19 -7.57 18.30
N CYS A 50 -9.87 -7.78 17.02
CA CYS A 50 -10.48 -7.02 15.93
C CYS A 50 -11.81 -7.61 15.44
N ASP A 51 -12.79 -6.75 15.14
CA ASP A 51 -14.03 -7.12 14.47
C ASP A 51 -13.90 -7.02 12.94
N VAL A 52 -13.11 -6.04 12.52
CA VAL A 52 -12.82 -5.72 11.11
C VAL A 52 -11.31 -5.63 10.94
N CYS A 53 -10.79 -6.28 9.90
CA CYS A 53 -9.39 -6.19 9.52
C CYS A 53 -9.26 -5.70 8.07
N VAL A 54 -8.56 -4.59 7.87
CA VAL A 54 -8.39 -3.95 6.56
C VAL A 54 -6.94 -4.05 6.11
N PHE A 55 -6.73 -4.71 4.98
CA PHE A 55 -5.43 -4.93 4.36
C PHE A 55 -5.06 -3.75 3.48
N SER A 56 -4.09 -2.94 3.89
CA SER A 56 -3.69 -1.70 3.20
C SER A 56 -2.43 -1.91 2.37
N LYS A 57 -2.52 -1.83 1.04
CA LYS A 57 -1.38 -2.01 0.11
C LYS A 57 -0.59 -3.32 0.31
N THR A 58 -1.23 -4.35 0.84
CA THR A 58 -0.61 -5.66 1.13
C THR A 58 -0.90 -6.65 -0.01
N TYR A 59 -0.26 -6.42 -1.16
CA TYR A 59 -0.42 -7.23 -2.38
C TYR A 59 0.38 -8.56 -2.36
N SER A 60 0.40 -9.26 -1.22
CA SER A 60 1.13 -10.52 -1.05
C SER A 60 0.17 -11.70 -0.89
N VAL A 61 0.62 -12.92 -1.21
CA VAL A 61 -0.21 -14.12 -1.00
C VAL A 61 -0.31 -14.46 0.48
N GLY A 62 0.72 -14.15 1.28
CA GLY A 62 0.65 -14.31 2.71
C GLY A 62 -0.39 -13.39 3.37
N ALA A 63 -0.57 -12.15 2.89
CA ALA A 63 -1.67 -11.29 3.34
C ALA A 63 -3.04 -11.90 3.03
N VAL A 64 -3.20 -12.51 1.85
CA VAL A 64 -4.41 -13.24 1.47
C VAL A 64 -4.65 -14.43 2.40
N ALA A 65 -3.62 -15.22 2.71
CA ALA A 65 -3.74 -16.36 3.63
C ALA A 65 -4.17 -15.92 5.05
N VAL A 66 -3.63 -14.80 5.53
CA VAL A 66 -4.06 -14.18 6.80
C VAL A 66 -5.52 -13.72 6.70
N ALA A 67 -5.93 -13.06 5.61
CA ALA A 67 -7.31 -12.61 5.40
C ALA A 67 -8.30 -13.77 5.40
N GLU A 68 -7.98 -14.89 4.75
CA GLU A 68 -8.80 -16.11 4.73
C GLU A 68 -8.95 -16.72 6.14
N ALA A 69 -7.85 -16.78 6.89
CA ALA A 69 -7.87 -17.29 8.27
C ALA A 69 -8.70 -16.40 9.19
N LEU A 70 -8.60 -15.08 9.07
CA LEU A 70 -9.43 -14.14 9.83
C LEU A 70 -10.91 -14.25 9.44
N ARG A 71 -11.20 -14.34 8.15
CA ARG A 71 -12.57 -14.55 7.66
C ARG A 71 -13.18 -15.85 8.17
N ALA A 72 -12.40 -16.93 8.23
CA ALA A 72 -12.84 -18.21 8.80
C ALA A 72 -13.20 -18.11 10.30
N ARG A 73 -12.66 -17.11 11.02
CA ARG A 73 -13.00 -16.79 12.42
C ARG A 73 -14.17 -15.84 12.55
N GLY A 74 -14.78 -15.41 11.45
CA GLY A 74 -15.89 -14.45 11.45
C GLY A 74 -15.46 -12.98 11.56
N VAL A 75 -14.17 -12.67 11.34
CA VAL A 75 -13.69 -11.28 11.19
C VAL A 75 -14.11 -10.77 9.80
N VAL A 76 -14.59 -9.53 9.72
CA VAL A 76 -14.86 -8.89 8.42
C VAL A 76 -13.53 -8.43 7.84
N VAL A 77 -13.13 -8.97 6.68
CA VAL A 77 -11.87 -8.61 6.04
C VAL A 77 -12.12 -7.73 4.82
N GLY A 78 -11.37 -6.63 4.72
CA GLY A 78 -11.43 -5.71 3.59
C GLY A 78 -10.03 -5.40 3.04
N ILE A 79 -9.98 -4.74 1.90
CA ILE A 79 -8.74 -4.24 1.30
C ILE A 79 -8.80 -2.74 1.07
N ASP A 80 -7.72 -2.01 1.35
CA ASP A 80 -7.62 -0.56 1.09
C ASP A 80 -6.63 -0.26 -0.05
N LEU A 81 -7.14 0.40 -1.08
CA LEU A 81 -6.48 0.64 -2.37
C LEU A 81 -6.35 2.16 -2.62
N PHE A 82 -5.15 2.70 -2.40
CA PHE A 82 -4.87 4.16 -2.46
C PHE A 82 -4.27 4.64 -3.78
N ASP A 83 -3.46 3.79 -4.41
CA ASP A 83 -2.65 4.13 -5.56
C ASP A 83 -3.16 3.35 -6.76
N ASP A 84 -3.26 4.03 -7.90
CA ASP A 84 -3.73 3.42 -9.12
C ASP A 84 -2.57 2.72 -9.86
N TYR A 85 -2.25 1.52 -9.40
CA TYR A 85 -1.39 0.55 -10.10
C TYR A 85 -2.18 -0.35 -11.06
N PHE A 86 -3.43 0.01 -11.36
CA PHE A 86 -4.42 -0.92 -11.88
C PHE A 86 -4.96 -0.50 -13.25
N SER A 87 -5.17 0.79 -13.48
CA SER A 87 -5.86 1.29 -14.68
C SER A 87 -5.00 1.33 -15.94
N GLN A 88 -3.67 1.34 -15.83
CA GLN A 88 -2.80 1.37 -17.00
C GLN A 88 -2.58 -0.05 -17.56
N GLU A 89 -3.49 -0.48 -18.42
CA GLU A 89 -3.57 -1.84 -18.96
C GLU A 89 -2.42 -2.22 -19.91
N ASP A 90 -1.87 -1.23 -20.62
CA ASP A 90 -0.80 -1.38 -21.60
C ASP A 90 0.59 -1.53 -20.97
N ASP A 91 0.74 -1.28 -19.66
CA ASP A 91 1.99 -1.50 -18.93
C ASP A 91 2.06 -2.93 -18.38
N PRO A 92 2.91 -3.82 -18.95
CA PRO A 92 3.03 -5.19 -18.48
C PRO A 92 3.57 -5.29 -17.05
N ARG A 93 4.34 -4.29 -16.60
CA ARG A 93 4.90 -4.23 -15.22
C ARG A 93 3.79 -4.14 -14.16
N LEU A 94 2.62 -3.64 -14.54
CA LEU A 94 1.46 -3.49 -13.66
C LEU A 94 0.48 -4.66 -13.70
N THR A 95 0.68 -5.61 -14.62
CA THR A 95 -0.16 -6.81 -14.71
C THR A 95 -0.22 -7.65 -13.43
N PRO A 96 0.86 -7.75 -12.62
CA PRO A 96 0.80 -8.44 -11.34
C PRO A 96 -0.26 -7.85 -10.40
N PHE A 97 -0.40 -6.52 -10.32
CA PHE A 97 -1.42 -5.88 -9.46
C PHE A 97 -2.84 -6.17 -9.95
N ARG A 98 -3.09 -6.02 -11.26
CA ARG A 98 -4.39 -6.36 -11.86
C ARG A 98 -4.77 -7.82 -11.65
N SER A 99 -3.83 -8.72 -11.89
CA SER A 99 -4.05 -10.17 -11.74
C SER A 99 -4.28 -10.54 -10.28
N TRP A 100 -3.50 -9.95 -9.37
CA TRP A 100 -3.68 -10.13 -7.94
C TRP A 100 -5.07 -9.70 -7.50
N LEU A 101 -5.53 -8.51 -7.91
CA LEU A 101 -6.85 -8.01 -7.53
C LEU A 101 -7.97 -8.87 -8.10
N ARG A 102 -7.94 -9.19 -9.41
CA ARG A 102 -8.94 -10.09 -10.03
C ARG A 102 -9.01 -11.44 -9.33
N ARG A 103 -7.85 -12.01 -8.99
CA ARG A 103 -7.76 -13.34 -8.38
C ARG A 103 -8.21 -13.36 -6.93
N PHE A 104 -7.87 -12.34 -6.15
CA PHE A 104 -8.03 -12.36 -4.69
C PHE A 104 -9.12 -11.44 -4.16
N ALA A 105 -9.75 -10.60 -4.99
CA ALA A 105 -10.94 -9.84 -4.59
C ALA A 105 -12.02 -10.70 -3.89
N PRO A 106 -12.34 -11.94 -4.33
CA PRO A 106 -13.35 -12.77 -3.66
C PRO A 106 -13.02 -13.19 -2.22
N VAL A 107 -11.76 -13.04 -1.79
CA VAL A 107 -11.33 -13.29 -0.41
C VAL A 107 -11.86 -12.20 0.50
N PHE A 108 -11.83 -10.95 0.04
CA PHE A 108 -12.26 -9.76 0.77
C PHE A 108 -13.77 -9.58 0.70
N GLN A 109 -14.35 -9.03 1.77
CA GLN A 109 -15.78 -8.69 1.84
C GLN A 109 -16.07 -7.31 1.27
N PHE A 110 -15.08 -6.41 1.28
CA PHE A 110 -15.21 -5.05 0.78
C PHE A 110 -13.86 -4.46 0.37
N GLY A 111 -13.90 -3.40 -0.42
CA GLY A 111 -12.78 -2.52 -0.72
C GLY A 111 -12.98 -1.12 -0.14
N LEU A 112 -11.88 -0.47 0.24
CA LEU A 112 -11.80 0.96 0.50
C LEU A 112 -10.90 1.60 -0.57
N CYS A 113 -11.16 2.86 -0.90
CA CYS A 113 -10.31 3.65 -1.79
C CYS A 113 -10.48 5.15 -1.52
N SER A 114 -9.57 6.00 -2.02
CA SER A 114 -9.61 7.45 -1.76
C SER A 114 -10.56 8.24 -2.64
N THR A 115 -10.85 7.76 -3.85
CA THR A 115 -11.48 8.60 -4.89
C THR A 115 -12.53 7.86 -5.71
N PRO A 116 -13.52 8.58 -6.28
CA PRO A 116 -14.46 8.01 -7.25
C PRO A 116 -13.77 7.37 -8.46
N THR A 117 -12.65 7.93 -8.92
CA THR A 117 -11.84 7.34 -10.00
C THR A 117 -11.31 5.97 -9.60
N MET A 118 -10.72 5.84 -8.41
CA MET A 118 -10.21 4.57 -7.93
C MET A 118 -11.34 3.55 -7.73
N ARG A 119 -12.51 3.96 -7.22
CA ARG A 119 -13.69 3.10 -7.13
C ARG A 119 -14.09 2.51 -8.48
N ARG A 120 -14.08 3.31 -9.56
CA ARG A 120 -14.40 2.83 -10.92
C ARG A 120 -13.37 1.81 -11.42
N VAL A 121 -12.08 2.08 -11.19
CA VAL A 121 -11.00 1.15 -11.55
C VAL A 121 -11.16 -0.19 -10.84
N ILE A 122 -11.47 -0.17 -9.53
CA ILE A 122 -11.73 -1.39 -8.76
C ILE A 122 -12.98 -2.11 -9.27
N GLY A 123 -14.07 -1.39 -9.51
CA GLY A 123 -15.32 -1.96 -10.03
C GLY A 123 -15.15 -2.66 -11.39
N HIS A 124 -14.21 -2.21 -12.22
CA HIS A 124 -13.87 -2.90 -13.47
C HIS A 124 -13.12 -4.23 -13.24
N LEU A 125 -12.24 -4.27 -12.23
CA LEU A 125 -11.41 -5.45 -11.94
C LEU A 125 -12.08 -6.45 -10.98
N ALA A 126 -13.01 -5.99 -10.16
CA ALA A 126 -13.68 -6.74 -9.11
C ALA A 126 -15.15 -6.25 -8.99
N PRO A 127 -16.01 -6.52 -9.98
CA PRO A 127 -17.37 -5.97 -10.03
C PRO A 127 -18.25 -6.39 -8.85
N ASP A 128 -17.99 -7.55 -8.27
CA ASP A 128 -18.76 -8.08 -7.13
C ASP A 128 -18.25 -7.59 -5.77
N LEU A 129 -17.16 -6.83 -5.72
CA LEU A 129 -16.60 -6.31 -4.46
C LEU A 129 -17.28 -4.99 -4.10
N PRO A 130 -18.02 -4.89 -2.97
CA PRO A 130 -18.54 -3.61 -2.50
C PRO A 130 -17.38 -2.66 -2.17
N VAL A 131 -17.35 -1.48 -2.79
CA VAL A 131 -16.28 -0.49 -2.56
C VAL A 131 -16.85 0.78 -1.95
N HIS A 132 -16.28 1.19 -0.82
CA HIS A 132 -16.56 2.47 -0.18
C HIS A 132 -15.39 3.45 -0.40
N ILE A 133 -15.73 4.74 -0.51
CA ILE A 133 -14.73 5.80 -0.67
C ILE A 133 -14.45 6.34 0.72
N VAL A 134 -13.18 6.31 1.13
CA VAL A 134 -12.65 6.95 2.34
C VAL A 134 -11.66 8.00 1.86
N PRO A 135 -12.10 9.25 1.63
CA PRO A 135 -11.22 10.36 1.31
C PRO A 135 -10.12 10.51 2.37
N ASP A 136 -8.99 11.09 1.97
CA ASP A 136 -7.92 11.36 2.94
C ASP A 136 -8.32 12.55 3.82
N PRO A 137 -8.49 12.38 5.15
CA PRO A 137 -8.95 13.44 6.03
C PRO A 137 -8.07 14.68 5.94
N CYS A 138 -8.66 15.87 5.87
CA CYS A 138 -7.93 17.13 5.95
C CYS A 138 -7.32 17.32 7.35
N PRO A 139 -6.14 17.96 7.51
CA PRO A 139 -5.77 18.50 8.81
C PRO A 139 -6.81 19.49 9.32
N GLU A 140 -6.89 19.67 10.63
CA GLU A 140 -7.70 20.72 11.21
C GLU A 140 -7.21 22.09 10.74
N ILE A 141 -8.15 22.93 10.29
CA ILE A 141 -7.85 24.29 9.85
C ILE A 141 -8.02 25.21 11.06
N ASP A 142 -6.90 25.52 11.72
CA ASP A 142 -6.86 26.54 12.76
C ASP A 142 -6.82 27.96 12.13
N PRO A 143 -7.87 28.78 12.27
CA PRO A 143 -7.92 30.14 11.75
C PRO A 143 -6.73 31.01 12.17
N ALA A 144 -6.25 30.85 13.40
CA ALA A 144 -5.17 31.67 13.93
C ALA A 144 -3.83 31.31 13.29
N THR A 145 -3.57 30.01 13.11
CA THR A 145 -2.38 29.52 12.40
C THR A 145 -2.39 29.96 10.93
N VAL A 146 -3.46 29.69 10.17
CA VAL A 146 -3.57 30.09 8.76
C VAL A 146 -3.38 31.60 8.60
N THR A 147 -4.08 32.40 9.41
CA THR A 147 -3.99 33.87 9.36
C THR A 147 -2.57 34.36 9.59
N ARG A 148 -1.88 33.80 10.58
CA ARG A 148 -0.50 34.16 10.93
C ARG A 148 0.47 33.77 9.83
N SER A 149 0.36 32.55 9.31
CA SER A 149 1.24 32.04 8.24
C SER A 149 1.10 32.86 6.95
N VAL A 150 -0.13 33.12 6.50
CA VAL A 150 -0.38 33.91 5.28
C VAL A 150 0.17 35.33 5.43
N ARG A 151 -0.15 36.03 6.54
CA ARG A 151 0.33 37.41 6.76
C ARG A 151 1.85 37.47 6.80
N ARG A 152 2.48 36.59 7.57
CA ARG A 152 3.94 36.54 7.72
C ARG A 152 4.64 36.28 6.37
N SER A 153 4.19 35.28 5.63
CA SER A 153 4.81 34.90 4.34
C SER A 153 4.58 35.95 3.25
N LEU A 154 3.39 36.56 3.20
CA LEU A 154 3.08 37.64 2.26
C LEU A 154 3.86 38.93 2.57
N GLU A 155 3.91 39.34 3.85
CA GLU A 155 4.71 40.50 4.29
C GLU A 155 6.19 40.27 4.01
N ARG A 156 6.71 39.06 4.28
CA ARG A 156 8.09 38.71 3.96
C ARG A 156 8.33 38.83 2.45
N ALA A 157 7.48 38.24 1.62
CA ALA A 157 7.64 38.28 0.16
C ALA A 157 7.66 39.72 -0.38
N ARG A 158 6.75 40.58 0.12
CA ARG A 158 6.71 42.01 -0.24
C ARG A 158 7.94 42.78 0.23
N LYS A 159 8.44 42.50 1.44
CA LYS A 159 9.61 43.17 2.02
C LYS A 159 10.92 42.77 1.36
N THR A 160 11.09 41.48 1.04
CA THR A 160 12.35 40.94 0.50
C THR A 160 12.38 40.88 -1.02
N GLY A 161 11.23 41.06 -1.69
CA GLY A 161 11.09 40.81 -3.12
C GLY A 161 11.33 39.34 -3.49
N THR A 162 11.25 38.40 -2.53
CA THR A 162 11.50 36.98 -2.75
C THR A 162 10.24 36.16 -2.48
N LEU A 163 9.87 35.30 -3.43
CA LEU A 163 8.77 34.36 -3.30
C LEU A 163 9.31 32.99 -2.89
N ASP A 164 9.06 32.60 -1.65
CA ASP A 164 9.43 31.29 -1.13
C ASP A 164 8.41 30.24 -1.57
N VAL A 165 8.86 29.32 -2.42
CA VAL A 165 8.06 28.26 -3.03
C VAL A 165 8.50 26.91 -2.49
N LEU A 166 7.54 26.05 -2.17
CA LEU A 166 7.79 24.70 -1.67
C LEU A 166 7.21 23.67 -2.63
N TRP A 167 8.02 22.67 -2.99
CA TRP A 167 7.54 21.38 -3.46
C TRP A 167 7.86 20.33 -2.40
N PHE A 168 6.88 19.50 -2.02
CA PHE A 168 7.09 18.43 -1.03
C PHE A 168 6.36 17.14 -1.39
N GLY A 169 7.00 15.98 -1.23
CA GLY A 169 6.35 14.68 -1.43
C GLY A 169 7.32 13.56 -1.82
N ILE A 170 6.78 12.40 -2.22
CA ILE A 170 7.59 11.31 -2.76
C ILE A 170 8.08 11.71 -4.15
N GLY A 171 9.40 11.68 -4.36
CA GLY A 171 10.02 12.20 -5.57
C GLY A 171 10.07 11.26 -6.76
N ALA A 172 9.82 9.96 -6.54
CA ALA A 172 9.89 8.94 -7.57
C ALA A 172 8.82 7.86 -7.38
N ASN A 173 8.36 7.29 -8.49
CA ASN A 173 7.58 6.06 -8.51
C ASN A 173 8.25 5.07 -9.49
N PRO A 174 8.33 3.77 -9.15
CA PRO A 174 8.99 2.79 -10.02
C PRO A 174 8.26 2.56 -11.35
N PHE A 175 6.97 2.87 -11.45
CA PHE A 175 6.15 2.58 -12.63
C PHE A 175 5.81 3.83 -13.42
N PHE A 176 5.61 4.97 -12.76
CA PHE A 176 5.09 6.18 -13.39
C PHE A 176 6.08 7.36 -13.32
N PRO A 177 6.13 8.22 -14.37
CA PRO A 177 6.94 9.43 -14.38
C PRO A 177 6.27 10.55 -13.55
N VAL A 178 6.20 10.36 -12.23
CA VAL A 178 5.58 11.29 -11.27
C VAL A 178 6.61 11.92 -10.33
N GLY A 179 6.18 12.82 -9.46
CA GLY A 179 7.01 13.37 -8.38
C GLY A 179 7.93 14.47 -8.88
N LEU A 180 9.24 14.28 -8.80
CA LEU A 180 10.22 15.25 -9.32
C LEU A 180 10.15 15.38 -10.85
N GLN A 181 9.63 14.35 -11.54
CA GLN A 181 9.36 14.46 -12.97
C GLN A 181 8.17 15.39 -13.27
N ASP A 182 7.11 15.37 -12.45
CA ASP A 182 6.00 16.33 -12.58
C ASP A 182 6.50 17.76 -12.33
N LEU A 183 7.38 17.93 -11.33
CA LEU A 183 8.03 19.21 -11.00
C LEU A 183 8.78 19.80 -12.20
N VAL A 184 9.62 18.99 -12.85
CA VAL A 184 10.41 19.44 -14.02
C VAL A 184 9.53 19.63 -15.25
N ALA A 185 8.55 18.75 -15.49
CA ALA A 185 7.64 18.88 -16.64
C ALA A 185 6.82 20.18 -16.62
N HIS A 186 6.57 20.73 -15.43
CA HIS A 186 5.85 21.99 -15.25
C HIS A 186 6.76 23.17 -14.88
N ALA A 187 8.07 23.05 -15.14
CA ALA A 187 9.04 24.10 -14.86
C ALA A 187 8.70 25.44 -15.54
N TRP A 188 7.96 25.42 -16.65
CA TRP A 188 7.45 26.62 -17.32
C TRP A 188 6.60 27.51 -16.38
N SER A 189 5.82 26.93 -15.46
CA SER A 189 5.01 27.70 -14.51
C SER A 189 5.89 28.38 -13.45
N LEU A 190 7.04 27.78 -13.10
CA LEU A 190 8.06 28.43 -12.27
C LEU A 190 8.78 29.56 -13.04
N SER A 191 9.00 29.41 -14.35
CA SER A 191 9.50 30.50 -15.20
C SER A 191 8.53 31.67 -15.22
N GLU A 192 7.22 31.43 -15.34
CA GLU A 192 6.20 32.48 -15.28
C GLU A 192 6.22 33.22 -13.93
N LEU A 193 6.34 32.49 -12.82
CA LEU A 193 6.51 33.12 -11.50
C LEU A 193 7.76 33.99 -11.44
N ALA A 194 8.88 33.49 -11.97
CA ALA A 194 10.18 34.18 -11.95
C ALA A 194 10.26 35.36 -12.93
N ALA A 195 9.41 35.39 -13.96
CA ALA A 195 9.25 36.54 -14.86
C ALA A 195 8.48 37.70 -14.23
N GLY A 196 7.81 37.46 -13.10
CA GLY A 196 7.14 38.50 -12.31
C GLY A 196 8.10 39.39 -11.53
N ARG A 197 7.56 40.17 -10.57
CA ARG A 197 8.34 41.11 -9.74
C ARG A 197 9.15 40.45 -8.63
N TYR A 198 8.94 39.16 -8.38
CA TYR A 198 9.56 38.43 -7.27
C TYR A 198 10.69 37.53 -7.76
N ARG A 199 11.79 37.50 -7.02
CA ARG A 199 12.78 36.43 -7.13
C ARG A 199 12.18 35.15 -6.57
N VAL A 200 12.12 34.07 -7.34
CA VAL A 200 11.62 32.78 -6.85
C VAL A 200 12.75 32.00 -6.15
N ALA A 201 12.47 31.46 -4.97
CA ALA A 201 13.34 30.54 -4.24
C ALA A 201 12.59 29.23 -3.98
N LEU A 202 13.03 28.14 -4.61
CA LEU A 202 12.35 26.84 -4.50
C LEU A 202 13.01 25.94 -3.45
N ARG A 203 12.25 25.45 -2.47
CA ARG A 203 12.64 24.33 -1.61
C ARG A 203 11.98 23.05 -2.11
N VAL A 204 12.76 21.98 -2.27
CA VAL A 204 12.30 20.66 -2.70
C VAL A 204 12.50 19.67 -1.55
N LEU A 205 11.41 19.31 -0.86
CA LEU A 205 11.42 18.29 0.20
C LEU A 205 11.01 16.93 -0.37
N THR A 206 11.93 15.96 -0.38
CA THR A 206 11.67 14.63 -0.94
C THR A 206 12.26 13.51 -0.11
N ASP A 207 11.78 12.28 -0.29
CA ASP A 207 12.37 11.10 0.32
C ASP A 207 13.81 10.84 -0.18
N ASP A 208 14.64 10.20 0.66
CA ASP A 208 16.06 9.94 0.36
C ASP A 208 16.26 9.10 -0.91
N ALA A 209 15.39 8.12 -1.17
CA ALA A 209 15.52 7.27 -2.36
C ALA A 209 15.34 8.06 -3.67
N SER A 210 14.60 9.16 -3.61
CA SER A 210 14.41 10.05 -4.75
C SER A 210 15.57 11.03 -4.98
N GLN A 211 16.51 11.18 -4.05
CA GLN A 211 17.70 12.04 -4.19
C GLN A 211 18.87 11.33 -4.92
N ASN A 212 18.55 10.50 -5.91
CA ASN A 212 19.56 9.84 -6.73
C ASN A 212 20.14 10.78 -7.81
N PRO A 213 21.33 10.47 -8.38
CA PRO A 213 21.99 11.35 -9.36
C PRO A 213 21.13 11.70 -10.58
N GLY A 214 20.31 10.76 -11.08
CA GLY A 214 19.43 11.01 -12.23
C GLY A 214 18.39 12.09 -11.95
N ASN A 215 17.75 12.03 -10.79
CA ASN A 215 16.79 13.05 -10.37
C ASN A 215 17.46 14.40 -10.08
N LEU A 216 18.63 14.41 -9.44
CA LEU A 216 19.38 15.65 -9.18
C LEU A 216 19.81 16.34 -10.47
N VAL A 217 20.23 15.59 -11.49
CA VAL A 217 20.52 16.13 -12.83
C VAL A 217 19.27 16.75 -13.45
N ARG A 218 18.10 16.10 -13.35
CA ARG A 218 16.83 16.66 -13.85
C ARG A 218 16.49 17.98 -13.15
N LEU A 219 16.64 18.06 -11.83
CA LEU A 219 16.34 19.29 -11.08
C LEU A 219 17.24 20.47 -11.50
N LYS A 220 18.47 20.24 -11.97
CA LYS A 220 19.33 21.30 -12.52
C LYS A 220 18.75 22.00 -13.75
N SER A 221 17.74 21.42 -14.40
CA SER A 221 17.02 22.06 -15.51
C SER A 221 15.94 23.05 -15.06
N LEU A 222 15.67 23.16 -13.75
CA LEU A 222 14.69 24.10 -13.23
C LEU A 222 15.16 25.55 -13.47
N PRO A 223 14.24 26.46 -13.86
CA PRO A 223 14.56 27.84 -14.24
C PRO A 223 14.77 28.77 -13.04
N VAL A 224 14.74 28.23 -11.82
CA VAL A 224 14.79 28.98 -10.56
C VAL A 224 15.82 28.35 -9.62
N PRO A 225 16.47 29.14 -8.75
CA PRO A 225 17.35 28.58 -7.74
C PRO A 225 16.56 27.67 -6.81
N PHE A 226 17.13 26.52 -6.48
CA PHE A 226 16.49 25.56 -5.60
C PHE A 226 17.47 24.94 -4.58
N VAL A 227 16.90 24.46 -3.48
CA VAL A 227 17.57 23.58 -2.52
C VAL A 227 16.77 22.29 -2.37
N THR A 228 17.46 21.17 -2.18
CA THR A 228 16.86 19.86 -1.92
C THR A 228 17.14 19.44 -0.49
N GLU A 229 16.13 18.95 0.21
CA GLU A 229 16.30 18.43 1.57
C GLU A 229 15.51 17.13 1.74
N THR A 230 15.98 16.28 2.64
CA THR A 230 15.28 15.05 3.03
C THR A 230 14.00 15.39 3.77
N TRP A 231 12.90 14.84 3.29
CA TRP A 231 11.59 14.96 3.89
C TRP A 231 11.52 14.30 5.27
N THR A 232 11.01 15.05 6.25
CA THR A 232 10.50 14.54 7.52
C THR A 232 9.18 15.28 7.82
N VAL A 233 8.38 14.77 8.77
CA VAL A 233 7.12 15.42 9.15
C VAL A 233 7.38 16.84 9.69
N GLU A 234 8.42 16.98 10.50
CA GLU A 234 8.82 18.25 11.13
C GLU A 234 9.29 19.26 10.08
N ARG A 235 10.08 18.81 9.09
CA ARG A 235 10.56 19.67 8.00
C ARG A 235 9.44 20.05 7.04
N GLU A 236 8.51 19.14 6.75
CA GLU A 236 7.32 19.45 5.95
C GLU A 236 6.52 20.58 6.62
N GLN A 237 6.25 20.46 7.93
CA GLN A 237 5.54 21.48 8.68
C GLN A 237 6.28 22.82 8.67
N GLN A 238 7.58 22.81 9.01
CA GLN A 238 8.39 24.03 9.03
C GLN A 238 8.41 24.71 7.65
N ALA A 239 8.64 23.95 6.58
CA ALA A 239 8.71 24.50 5.23
C ALA A 239 7.36 25.05 4.76
N LEU A 240 6.25 24.42 5.15
CA LEU A 240 4.91 24.91 4.84
C LEU A 240 4.57 26.21 5.60
N GLU A 241 4.98 26.32 6.87
CA GLU A 241 4.84 27.54 7.65
C GLU A 241 5.68 28.70 7.08
N GLU A 242 6.81 28.38 6.47
CA GLU A 242 7.68 29.36 5.83
C GLU A 242 7.17 29.74 4.45
N ALA A 243 6.83 28.80 3.57
CA ALA A 243 6.52 29.07 2.18
C ALA A 243 5.23 29.91 2.00
N LEU A 244 5.24 30.83 1.04
CA LEU A 244 3.99 31.48 0.60
C LEU A 244 3.24 30.59 -0.39
N VAL A 245 3.96 29.79 -1.18
CA VAL A 245 3.39 28.98 -2.27
C VAL A 245 3.83 27.53 -2.15
N ALA A 246 2.88 26.61 -2.15
CA ALA A 246 3.11 25.20 -2.42
C ALA A 246 2.90 24.92 -3.92
N PHE A 247 3.96 24.52 -4.61
CA PHE A 247 3.93 24.13 -6.02
C PHE A 247 3.65 22.63 -6.16
N ILE A 248 2.46 22.29 -6.62
CA ILE A 248 1.94 20.92 -6.67
C ILE A 248 1.46 20.61 -8.11
N PRO A 249 2.37 20.52 -9.08
CA PRO A 249 2.00 20.25 -10.47
C PRO A 249 1.49 18.81 -10.66
N VAL A 250 0.61 18.61 -11.66
CA VAL A 250 0.01 17.31 -11.96
C VAL A 250 0.00 17.02 -13.47
N ASN A 251 0.70 15.98 -13.92
CA ASN A 251 0.79 15.63 -15.36
C ASN A 251 -0.48 14.95 -15.94
N GLY A 252 -1.37 14.37 -15.12
CA GLY A 252 -2.64 13.81 -15.58
C GLY A 252 -2.60 12.40 -16.20
N GLN A 253 -1.56 11.62 -15.95
CA GLN A 253 -1.51 10.17 -16.19
C GLN A 253 -2.46 9.41 -15.25
N SER A 254 -2.83 8.19 -15.63
CA SER A 254 -3.65 7.22 -14.85
C SER A 254 -3.39 7.30 -13.34
N PHE A 255 -2.13 7.11 -12.94
CA PHE A 255 -1.72 7.13 -11.54
C PHE A 255 -2.12 8.41 -10.80
N SER A 256 -1.99 9.57 -11.44
CA SER A 256 -2.26 10.87 -10.83
C SER A 256 -3.74 11.23 -10.86
N ARG A 257 -4.51 10.77 -11.85
CA ARG A 257 -5.97 11.02 -11.95
C ARG A 257 -6.78 10.41 -10.80
N ALA A 258 -6.23 9.40 -10.13
CA ALA A 258 -6.87 8.71 -9.02
C ALA A 258 -6.41 9.21 -7.64
N LYS A 259 -5.47 10.15 -7.58
CA LYS A 259 -4.90 10.66 -6.31
C LYS A 259 -5.89 11.52 -5.55
N SER A 260 -5.76 11.49 -4.22
CA SER A 260 -6.48 12.38 -3.32
C SER A 260 -5.87 13.80 -3.32
N PRO A 261 -6.62 14.80 -2.84
CA PRO A 261 -6.14 16.17 -2.69
C PRO A 261 -5.26 16.42 -1.45
N ASN A 262 -4.67 15.37 -0.85
CA ASN A 262 -4.05 15.45 0.46
C ASN A 262 -2.90 16.48 0.56
N ARG A 263 -2.05 16.62 -0.47
CA ARG A 263 -0.97 17.61 -0.51
C ARG A 263 -1.52 19.04 -0.58
N ALA A 264 -2.54 19.28 -1.39
CA ALA A 264 -3.19 20.58 -1.50
C ALA A 264 -3.89 20.97 -0.20
N LEU A 265 -4.66 20.05 0.39
CA LEU A 265 -5.32 20.25 1.69
C LEU A 265 -4.30 20.53 2.81
N THR A 266 -3.17 19.81 2.83
CA THR A 266 -2.11 20.03 3.82
C THR A 266 -1.48 21.41 3.66
N ALA A 267 -1.25 21.88 2.43
CA ALA A 267 -0.72 23.20 2.16
C ALA A 267 -1.70 24.32 2.55
N ILE A 268 -2.99 24.17 2.21
CA ILE A 268 -4.05 25.11 2.58
C ILE A 268 -4.18 25.22 4.10
N ALA A 269 -4.18 24.10 4.82
CA ALA A 269 -4.28 24.08 6.28
C ALA A 269 -3.07 24.76 6.97
N ALA A 270 -1.90 24.78 6.33
CA ALA A 270 -0.73 25.51 6.82
C ALA A 270 -0.73 27.00 6.44
N GLY A 271 -1.67 27.44 5.60
CA GLY A 271 -1.77 28.81 5.12
C GLY A 271 -0.94 29.13 3.88
N ALA A 272 -0.45 28.13 3.14
CA ALA A 272 0.23 28.35 1.87
C ALA A 272 -0.80 28.48 0.73
N GLN A 273 -0.51 29.34 -0.26
CA GLN A 273 -1.22 29.31 -1.55
C GLN A 273 -0.84 28.03 -2.28
N VAL A 274 -1.75 27.45 -3.05
CA VAL A 274 -1.45 26.26 -3.86
C VAL A 274 -1.43 26.64 -5.33
N LEU A 275 -0.30 26.41 -6.00
CA LEU A 275 -0.17 26.50 -7.46
C LEU A 275 -0.05 25.09 -8.03
N SER A 276 -1.07 24.66 -8.78
CA SER A 276 -1.19 23.32 -9.35
C SER A 276 -1.46 23.38 -10.86
N PRO A 277 -0.43 23.63 -11.69
CA PRO A 277 -0.60 23.60 -13.13
C PRO A 277 -0.74 22.15 -13.64
N GLY A 278 -1.35 22.01 -14.82
CA GLY A 278 -1.51 20.74 -15.53
C GLY A 278 -2.93 20.20 -15.43
N TYR A 279 -3.06 18.92 -15.12
CA TYR A 279 -4.34 18.23 -15.02
C TYR A 279 -5.14 18.72 -13.80
N PRO A 280 -6.45 19.02 -13.94
CA PRO A 280 -7.29 19.59 -12.88
C PRO A 280 -7.69 18.53 -11.85
N LEU A 281 -6.71 17.92 -11.17
CA LEU A 281 -6.93 16.91 -10.14
C LEU A 281 -7.72 17.47 -8.94
N TYR A 282 -7.56 18.76 -8.68
CA TYR A 282 -8.11 19.43 -7.50
C TYR A 282 -9.31 20.34 -7.83
N GLY A 283 -10.10 19.98 -8.85
CA GLY A 283 -11.25 20.81 -9.30
C GLY A 283 -12.23 21.19 -8.18
N ASP A 284 -12.48 20.27 -7.24
CA ASP A 284 -13.35 20.55 -6.07
C ASP A 284 -12.78 21.63 -5.12
N LEU A 285 -11.51 21.99 -5.30
CA LEU A 285 -10.78 23.03 -4.55
C LEU A 285 -10.45 24.25 -5.42
N ASP A 286 -11.05 24.41 -6.61
CA ASP A 286 -10.73 25.50 -7.55
C ASP A 286 -10.83 26.89 -6.90
N ALA A 287 -11.78 27.11 -5.98
CA ALA A 287 -11.90 28.36 -5.24
C ALA A 287 -10.65 28.72 -4.40
N LEU A 288 -9.83 27.72 -4.06
CA LEU A 288 -8.67 27.81 -3.17
C LEU A 288 -7.32 27.60 -3.87
N ILE A 289 -7.30 27.12 -5.12
CA ILE A 289 -6.09 26.70 -5.84
C ILE A 289 -5.90 27.49 -7.12
N TYR A 290 -4.66 27.87 -7.41
CA TYR A 290 -4.27 28.51 -8.66
C TYR A 290 -3.85 27.48 -9.70
N ALA A 291 -4.44 27.55 -10.90
CA ALA A 291 -3.99 26.76 -12.06
C ALA A 291 -2.89 27.48 -12.87
N ARG A 292 -2.80 28.82 -12.76
CA ARG A 292 -1.88 29.66 -13.52
C ARG A 292 -1.06 30.56 -12.59
N ALA A 293 0.23 30.72 -12.91
CA ALA A 293 1.13 31.58 -12.14
C ALA A 293 0.71 33.05 -12.20
N ALA A 294 0.22 33.52 -13.35
CA ALA A 294 -0.23 34.89 -13.55
C ALA A 294 -1.36 35.30 -12.59
N ASP A 295 -2.33 34.41 -12.38
CA ASP A 295 -3.46 34.66 -11.45
C ASP A 295 -2.96 34.77 -10.01
N LEU A 296 -2.03 33.89 -9.61
CA LEU A 296 -1.42 33.92 -8.28
C LEU A 296 -0.64 35.23 -8.06
N LEU A 297 0.16 35.65 -9.04
CA LEU A 297 0.92 36.89 -8.92
C LEU A 297 0.01 38.12 -8.81
N ALA A 298 -1.07 38.19 -9.60
CA ALA A 298 -2.03 39.28 -9.53
C ALA A 298 -2.68 39.36 -8.13
N ASP A 299 -3.13 38.25 -7.58
CA ASP A 299 -3.74 38.21 -6.25
C ASP A 299 -2.73 38.56 -5.13
N ILE A 300 -1.46 38.15 -5.26
CA ILE A 300 -0.39 38.54 -4.32
C ILE A 300 -0.19 40.06 -4.34
N GLU A 301 -0.19 40.69 -5.51
CA GLU A 301 -0.02 42.13 -5.66
C GLU A 301 -1.23 42.89 -5.10
N GLN A 302 -2.43 42.41 -5.35
CA GLN A 302 -3.68 43.01 -4.88
C GLN A 302 -3.95 42.73 -3.39
N GLY A 303 -3.30 41.71 -2.81
CA GLY A 303 -3.58 41.24 -1.44
C GLY A 303 -4.86 40.41 -1.34
N GLU A 304 -5.30 39.83 -2.45
CA GLU A 304 -6.56 39.09 -2.61
C GLU A 304 -6.33 37.58 -2.73
N CYS A 305 -5.23 37.08 -2.16
CA CYS A 305 -4.89 35.65 -2.16
C CYS A 305 -6.07 34.74 -1.77
N ARG A 306 -6.22 33.62 -2.47
CA ARG A 306 -7.30 32.63 -2.26
C ARG A 306 -7.28 32.05 -0.84
N VAL A 307 -6.09 31.76 -0.32
CA VAL A 307 -5.91 31.41 1.10
C VAL A 307 -5.58 32.70 1.86
N SER A 308 -6.57 33.29 2.54
CA SER A 308 -6.41 34.56 3.24
C SER A 308 -7.29 34.67 4.49
N PRO A 309 -6.95 35.58 5.44
CA PRO A 309 -7.73 35.75 6.67
C PRO A 309 -9.20 36.11 6.43
N GLY A 310 -9.50 36.87 5.37
CA GLY A 310 -10.88 37.25 5.02
C GLY A 310 -11.73 36.10 4.48
N ARG A 311 -11.10 34.98 4.08
CA ARG A 311 -11.75 33.84 3.43
C ARG A 311 -11.76 32.58 4.29
N ILE A 312 -11.40 32.65 5.57
CA ILE A 312 -11.32 31.46 6.46
C ILE A 312 -12.63 30.64 6.48
N GLY A 313 -13.79 31.31 6.60
CA GLY A 313 -15.07 30.59 6.59
C GLY A 313 -15.39 29.92 5.25
N GLU A 314 -14.90 30.46 4.14
CA GLU A 314 -15.01 29.82 2.83
C GLU A 314 -14.04 28.64 2.70
N ILE A 315 -12.80 28.81 3.15
CA ILE A 315 -11.79 27.75 3.19
C ILE A 315 -12.31 26.55 3.96
N GLN A 316 -12.82 26.75 5.18
CA GLN A 316 -13.38 25.68 6.01
C GLN A 316 -14.54 24.97 5.32
N ARG A 317 -15.45 25.72 4.67
CA ARG A 317 -16.60 25.15 3.95
C ARG A 317 -16.17 24.31 2.75
N VAL A 318 -15.27 24.83 1.92
CA VAL A 318 -14.78 24.12 0.72
C VAL A 318 -14.01 22.86 1.14
N VAL A 319 -13.13 22.96 2.14
CA VAL A 319 -12.40 21.80 2.67
C VAL A 319 -13.34 20.75 3.26
N ALA A 320 -14.32 21.14 4.07
CA ALA A 320 -15.30 20.22 4.63
C ALA A 320 -16.09 19.49 3.54
N SER A 321 -16.44 20.18 2.44
CA SER A 321 -17.16 19.55 1.32
C SER A 321 -16.37 18.44 0.61
N VAL A 322 -15.05 18.42 0.74
CA VAL A 322 -14.17 17.42 0.12
C VAL A 322 -13.73 16.35 1.12
N SER A 323 -13.60 16.70 2.39
CA SER A 323 -12.92 15.85 3.38
C SER A 323 -13.32 16.13 4.84
N ASP A 324 -14.61 16.33 5.11
CA ASP A 324 -15.10 16.40 6.48
C ASP A 324 -14.87 15.07 7.23
N LEU A 325 -14.15 15.12 8.35
CA LEU A 325 -13.75 13.91 9.07
C LEU A 325 -14.91 13.26 9.82
N ASP A 326 -15.87 14.04 10.32
CA ASP A 326 -17.01 13.48 11.05
C ASP A 326 -17.93 12.72 10.10
N ASP A 327 -18.18 13.27 8.91
CA ASP A 327 -18.93 12.60 7.84
C ASP A 327 -18.21 11.32 7.38
N ILE A 328 -16.89 11.39 7.15
CA ILE A 328 -16.08 10.21 6.77
C ILE A 328 -16.20 9.10 7.82
N LEU A 329 -16.10 9.44 9.12
CA LEU A 329 -16.18 8.48 10.21
C LEU A 329 -17.58 7.87 10.32
N ALA A 330 -18.63 8.68 10.21
CA ALA A 330 -20.02 8.22 10.26
C ALA A 330 -20.35 7.29 9.07
N GLU A 331 -19.95 7.67 7.86
CA GLU A 331 -20.17 6.86 6.66
C GLU A 331 -19.40 5.54 6.71
N LEU A 332 -18.13 5.57 7.12
CA LEU A 332 -17.31 4.37 7.28
C LEU A 332 -17.91 3.44 8.34
N PHE A 333 -18.36 3.96 9.48
CA PHE A 333 -19.02 3.18 10.51
C PHE A 333 -20.29 2.49 9.98
N LEU A 334 -21.15 3.24 9.29
CA LEU A 334 -22.38 2.71 8.71
C LEU A 334 -22.08 1.63 7.66
N PHE A 335 -21.09 1.87 6.79
CA PHE A 335 -20.65 0.92 5.78
C PHE A 335 -20.17 -0.38 6.42
N LEU A 336 -19.25 -0.32 7.37
CA LEU A 336 -18.69 -1.49 8.04
C LEU A 336 -19.71 -2.23 8.91
N THR A 337 -20.66 -1.52 9.52
CA THR A 337 -21.79 -2.13 10.23
C THR A 337 -22.66 -2.93 9.28
N ARG A 338 -22.93 -2.44 8.06
CA ARG A 338 -23.67 -3.22 7.05
C ARG A 338 -22.88 -4.46 6.63
N GLN A 339 -21.58 -4.34 6.40
CA GLN A 339 -20.74 -5.50 6.04
C GLN A 339 -20.71 -6.55 7.16
N SER A 340 -20.65 -6.11 8.41
CA SER A 340 -20.71 -7.00 9.59
C SER A 340 -22.04 -7.73 9.74
N ARG A 341 -23.16 -7.10 9.32
CA ARG A 341 -24.50 -7.70 9.40
C ARG A 341 -24.84 -8.60 8.21
N ALA A 342 -24.30 -8.31 7.02
CA ALA A 342 -24.63 -8.99 5.78
C ALA A 342 -24.20 -10.47 5.75
N ARG A 343 -23.34 -10.91 6.67
CA ARG A 343 -22.94 -12.32 6.79
C ARG A 343 -23.14 -12.82 8.22
N PRO A 344 -23.90 -13.92 8.40
CA PRO A 344 -23.94 -14.60 9.69
C PRO A 344 -22.51 -14.96 10.09
N ARG A 345 -22.10 -14.59 11.31
CA ARG A 345 -20.90 -15.17 11.92
C ARG A 345 -21.16 -16.67 12.06
N VAL A 346 -20.66 -17.48 11.13
CA VAL A 346 -20.53 -18.91 11.38
C VAL A 346 -19.45 -19.00 12.43
N ALA A 347 -19.86 -19.13 13.69
CA ALA A 347 -18.93 -19.35 14.78
C ALA A 347 -18.16 -20.62 14.44
N ALA A 348 -16.89 -20.47 14.08
CA ALA A 348 -16.00 -21.60 13.97
C ALA A 348 -16.00 -22.29 15.36
N PRO A 349 -16.16 -23.62 15.42
CA PRO A 349 -16.12 -24.34 16.69
C PRO A 349 -14.91 -23.88 17.52
N ALA A 350 -15.10 -23.56 18.79
CA ALA A 350 -14.01 -23.14 19.66
C ALA A 350 -12.90 -24.21 19.62
N GLY A 351 -11.69 -23.79 19.20
CA GLY A 351 -10.57 -24.71 18.99
C GLY A 351 -10.39 -25.24 17.56
N THR A 352 -11.12 -24.73 16.56
CA THR A 352 -10.82 -25.02 15.15
C THR A 352 -9.36 -24.70 14.87
N ALA A 353 -8.67 -25.75 14.46
CA ALA A 353 -7.28 -25.78 14.13
C ALA A 353 -6.98 -24.86 12.92
N ALA A 354 -5.71 -24.58 12.65
CA ALA A 354 -5.21 -23.80 11.52
C ALA A 354 -6.03 -24.06 10.25
N THR A 355 -6.50 -23.01 9.62
CA THR A 355 -7.40 -23.09 8.45
C THR A 355 -6.63 -23.11 7.13
N GLY A 356 -5.33 -22.81 7.16
CA GLY A 356 -4.52 -22.72 5.96
C GLY A 356 -3.02 -22.89 6.17
N ALA A 357 -2.33 -23.02 5.05
CA ALA A 357 -0.88 -23.11 4.96
C ALA A 357 -0.37 -22.22 3.81
N LEU A 358 0.77 -21.57 4.03
CA LEU A 358 1.48 -20.80 3.02
C LEU A 358 2.80 -21.49 2.66
N LEU A 359 2.88 -21.97 1.41
CA LEU A 359 4.08 -22.53 0.82
C LEU A 359 4.94 -21.43 0.23
N TYR A 360 6.17 -21.33 0.71
CA TYR A 360 7.13 -20.32 0.26
C TYR A 360 7.85 -20.79 -0.99
N GLY A 361 7.68 -20.06 -2.09
CA GLY A 361 8.51 -20.19 -3.28
C GLY A 361 9.85 -19.46 -3.13
N ILE A 362 10.41 -19.07 -4.27
CA ILE A 362 11.74 -18.45 -4.37
C ILE A 362 11.73 -16.96 -3.96
N ASP A 363 10.57 -16.31 -4.06
CA ASP A 363 10.44 -14.89 -3.75
C ASP A 363 10.23 -14.69 -2.25
N PRO A 364 11.11 -13.92 -1.59
CA PRO A 364 10.95 -13.69 -0.17
C PRO A 364 9.79 -12.73 0.12
N GLU A 365 8.59 -13.26 0.41
CA GLU A 365 7.56 -12.51 1.13
C GLU A 365 8.01 -12.29 2.59
N ARG A 366 8.98 -11.40 2.80
CA ARG A 366 9.58 -11.13 4.12
C ARG A 366 8.56 -10.59 5.12
N HIS A 367 7.58 -9.86 4.59
CA HIS A 367 6.64 -9.03 5.33
C HIS A 367 5.44 -9.75 5.93
N THR A 368 5.55 -11.05 6.22
CA THR A 368 4.41 -11.86 6.74
C THR A 368 4.83 -12.75 7.90
N THR A 369 6.03 -12.54 8.43
CA THR A 369 6.67 -13.48 9.35
C THR A 369 5.94 -13.57 10.68
N HIS A 370 5.34 -12.47 11.15
CA HIS A 370 4.58 -12.43 12.39
C HIS A 370 3.07 -12.63 12.18
N ALA A 371 2.51 -12.08 11.10
CA ALA A 371 1.08 -12.19 10.81
C ALA A 371 0.58 -13.63 10.60
N LEU A 372 1.37 -14.50 9.97
CA LEU A 372 0.96 -15.89 9.71
C LEU A 372 0.75 -16.69 11.00
N PRO A 373 1.73 -16.80 11.92
CA PRO A 373 1.52 -17.51 13.17
C PRO A 373 0.45 -16.84 14.04
N ALA A 374 0.34 -15.50 14.04
CA ALA A 374 -0.73 -14.79 14.74
C ALA A 374 -2.13 -15.18 14.23
N ALA A 375 -2.25 -15.44 12.92
CA ALA A 375 -3.45 -15.89 12.25
C ALA A 375 -3.58 -17.43 12.14
N ASP A 376 -2.76 -18.18 12.88
CA ASP A 376 -2.70 -19.66 12.83
C ASP A 376 -2.63 -20.21 11.41
N VAL A 377 -1.84 -19.56 10.54
CA VAL A 377 -1.51 -20.05 9.19
C VAL A 377 -0.17 -20.76 9.24
N VAL A 378 -0.15 -22.01 8.77
CA VAL A 378 1.06 -22.85 8.78
C VAL A 378 2.06 -22.34 7.76
N SER A 379 3.27 -22.01 8.20
CA SER A 379 4.36 -21.61 7.31
C SER A 379 5.14 -22.83 6.79
N VAL A 380 5.26 -22.96 5.46
CA VAL A 380 5.85 -24.15 4.82
C VAL A 380 7.05 -23.75 3.96
N LYS A 381 8.24 -24.21 4.36
CA LYS A 381 9.46 -24.10 3.55
C LYS A 381 9.41 -25.11 2.41
N THR A 382 9.51 -24.65 1.17
CA THR A 382 9.73 -25.53 0.01
C THR A 382 11.23 -25.60 -0.33
N PRO A 383 11.66 -26.52 -1.21
CA PRO A 383 13.05 -26.55 -1.69
C PRO A 383 13.51 -25.23 -2.34
N TYR A 384 12.58 -24.42 -2.86
CA TYR A 384 12.89 -23.13 -3.49
C TYR A 384 13.02 -21.97 -2.49
N ALA A 385 12.56 -22.13 -1.25
CA ALA A 385 12.54 -21.05 -0.27
C ALA A 385 13.95 -20.71 0.21
N ARG A 386 14.40 -19.49 -0.12
CA ARG A 386 15.74 -18.98 0.23
C ARG A 386 15.79 -18.19 1.53
N ILE A 387 14.65 -17.81 2.11
CA ILE A 387 14.65 -17.12 3.40
C ILE A 387 15.03 -18.11 4.50
N GLU A 388 16.12 -17.81 5.20
CA GLU A 388 16.46 -18.45 6.46
C GLU A 388 15.58 -17.91 7.58
N ARG A 389 14.60 -18.71 8.00
CA ARG A 389 13.77 -18.44 9.17
C ARG A 389 13.24 -19.75 9.72
N VAL A 390 12.54 -19.66 10.85
CA VAL A 390 11.86 -20.81 11.45
C VAL A 390 10.54 -21.03 10.71
N TYR A 391 10.32 -22.26 10.23
CA TYR A 391 9.07 -22.68 9.59
C TYR A 391 8.35 -23.71 10.47
N ASP A 392 7.05 -23.86 10.27
CA ASP A 392 6.25 -24.89 10.95
C ASP A 392 6.42 -26.25 10.27
N VAL A 393 6.54 -26.21 8.94
CA VAL A 393 6.77 -27.37 8.09
C VAL A 393 7.88 -27.08 7.07
N ARG A 394 8.67 -28.09 6.73
CA ARG A 394 9.72 -28.03 5.72
C ARG A 394 9.65 -29.25 4.81
N LEU A 395 9.68 -29.00 3.51
CA LEU A 395 9.76 -30.00 2.45
C LEU A 395 11.20 -30.01 1.92
N ASP A 396 11.90 -31.13 2.09
CA ASP A 396 13.23 -31.35 1.55
C ASP A 396 13.17 -32.32 0.38
N LEU A 397 13.82 -31.97 -0.72
CA LEU A 397 13.94 -32.85 -1.88
C LEU A 397 15.09 -33.82 -1.64
N ARG A 398 14.78 -35.12 -1.54
CA ARG A 398 15.78 -36.19 -1.31
C ARG A 398 16.38 -36.67 -2.62
N ASP A 399 15.53 -36.89 -3.61
CA ASP A 399 15.88 -37.22 -5.00
C ASP A 399 14.96 -36.41 -5.93
N GLU A 400 15.01 -36.64 -7.25
CA GLU A 400 14.23 -35.87 -8.23
C GLU A 400 12.71 -35.83 -7.96
N ARG A 401 12.15 -36.80 -7.23
CA ARG A 401 10.70 -36.96 -7.03
C ARG A 401 10.30 -37.14 -5.57
N GLN A 402 11.18 -37.61 -4.70
CA GLN A 402 10.85 -37.93 -3.33
C GLN A 402 11.10 -36.74 -2.41
N LEU A 403 10.07 -36.34 -1.68
CA LEU A 403 10.19 -35.35 -0.61
C LEU A 403 10.30 -36.06 0.75
N ASP A 404 11.13 -35.49 1.62
CA ASP A 404 11.06 -35.68 3.05
C ASP A 404 10.28 -34.52 3.68
N LEU A 405 9.47 -34.84 4.68
CA LEU A 405 8.67 -33.87 5.40
C LEU A 405 9.18 -33.73 6.82
N TRP A 406 9.51 -32.50 7.18
CA TRP A 406 9.85 -32.11 8.54
C TRP A 406 8.73 -31.24 9.08
N LEU A 407 8.23 -31.54 10.27
CA LEU A 407 7.16 -30.75 10.88
C LEU A 407 7.43 -30.58 12.37
N ARG A 408 7.03 -29.44 12.91
CA ARG A 408 7.02 -29.27 14.37
C ARG A 408 6.00 -30.23 15.00
N PRO A 409 6.23 -30.72 16.24
CA PRO A 409 5.31 -31.67 16.90
C PRO A 409 3.85 -31.20 16.93
N GLU A 410 3.60 -29.91 17.13
CA GLU A 410 2.27 -29.31 17.15
C GLU A 410 1.52 -29.40 15.80
N MET A 411 2.23 -29.66 14.70
CA MET A 411 1.65 -29.80 13.36
C MET A 411 1.18 -31.22 13.05
N VAL A 412 1.55 -32.21 13.86
CA VAL A 412 1.19 -33.63 13.64
C VAL A 412 -0.33 -33.84 13.60
N ARG A 413 -1.09 -33.01 14.33
CA ARG A 413 -2.56 -33.05 14.34
C ARG A 413 -3.21 -32.74 12.98
N TYR A 414 -2.50 -32.06 12.07
CA TYR A 414 -2.99 -31.75 10.72
C TYR A 414 -2.57 -32.79 9.68
N LEU A 415 -1.60 -33.64 10.03
CA LEU A 415 -1.10 -34.67 9.14
C LEU A 415 -2.17 -35.74 8.92
N ALA A 416 -2.28 -36.25 7.70
CA ALA A 416 -3.14 -37.39 7.37
C ALA A 416 -2.84 -38.58 8.30
N GLU A 417 -3.89 -39.24 8.79
CA GLU A 417 -3.78 -40.28 9.83
C GLU A 417 -2.78 -41.41 9.49
N PRO A 418 -2.74 -41.96 8.26
CA PRO A 418 -1.78 -43.02 7.90
C PRO A 418 -0.31 -42.59 8.02
N LEU A 419 -0.03 -41.29 7.89
CA LEU A 419 1.31 -40.75 7.94
C LEU A 419 1.81 -40.52 9.38
N ARG A 420 0.91 -40.39 10.36
CA ARG A 420 1.27 -40.13 11.77
C ARG A 420 2.06 -41.28 12.38
N ALA A 421 1.69 -42.52 12.06
CA ALA A 421 2.34 -43.73 12.56
C ALA A 421 3.78 -43.90 12.03
N ARG A 422 4.19 -43.11 11.03
CA ARG A 422 5.49 -43.21 10.35
C ARG A 422 6.48 -42.12 10.78
N LEU A 423 6.12 -41.32 11.78
CA LEU A 423 6.96 -40.22 12.24
C LEU A 423 8.15 -40.72 13.04
N SER A 424 9.33 -40.14 12.76
CA SER A 424 10.52 -40.34 13.56
C SER A 424 10.38 -39.73 14.96
N ALA A 425 11.30 -40.09 15.85
CA ALA A 425 11.50 -39.34 17.08
C ALA A 425 11.83 -37.86 16.77
N SER A 426 11.46 -36.99 17.70
CA SER A 426 11.75 -35.55 17.61
C SER A 426 13.26 -35.30 17.68
N GLN A 427 13.79 -34.56 16.69
CA GLN A 427 15.20 -34.25 16.56
C GLN A 427 15.44 -32.75 16.30
N PRO A 428 16.60 -32.19 16.68
CA PRO A 428 16.91 -30.79 16.44
C PRO A 428 17.17 -30.51 14.95
N VAL A 429 16.57 -29.44 14.44
CA VAL A 429 16.79 -28.89 13.09
C VAL A 429 17.06 -27.38 13.27
N GLY A 430 18.34 -27.02 13.30
CA GLY A 430 18.74 -25.66 13.70
C GLY A 430 18.35 -25.38 15.16
N LYS A 431 17.56 -24.33 15.39
CA LYS A 431 17.11 -23.91 16.73
C LYS A 431 15.79 -24.53 17.20
N ILE A 432 15.13 -25.35 16.37
CA ILE A 432 13.83 -25.94 16.68
C ILE A 432 13.89 -27.46 16.68
N ARG A 433 12.94 -28.10 17.37
CA ARG A 433 12.75 -29.54 17.31
C ARG A 433 11.67 -29.88 16.28
N MET A 434 11.93 -30.87 15.44
CA MET A 434 11.01 -31.34 14.42
C MET A 434 10.95 -32.87 14.44
N VAL A 435 9.82 -33.43 14.01
CA VAL A 435 9.69 -34.84 13.64
C VAL A 435 9.81 -34.97 12.13
N ARG A 436 10.34 -36.09 11.65
CA ARG A 436 10.55 -36.35 10.23
C ARG A 436 9.66 -37.48 9.76
N LEU A 437 9.10 -37.32 8.57
CA LEU A 437 8.46 -38.37 7.80
C LEU A 437 9.31 -38.63 6.56
N GLU A 438 9.95 -39.79 6.51
CA GLU A 438 10.87 -40.18 5.44
C GLU A 438 10.16 -41.06 4.40
N GLY A 439 10.35 -40.73 3.12
CA GLY A 439 9.97 -41.63 2.01
C GLY A 439 8.48 -42.00 1.95
N ALA A 440 7.57 -41.09 2.32
CA ALA A 440 6.14 -41.34 2.17
C ALA A 440 5.71 -41.30 0.70
N ALA A 441 4.88 -42.26 0.28
CA ALA A 441 4.40 -42.34 -1.10
C ALA A 441 3.55 -41.12 -1.46
N GLU A 442 2.81 -40.61 -0.49
CA GLU A 442 1.99 -39.40 -0.55
C GLU A 442 2.82 -38.14 -0.84
N LEU A 443 4.10 -38.17 -0.45
CA LEU A 443 5.07 -37.10 -0.67
C LEU A 443 5.89 -37.27 -1.96
N ARG A 444 5.62 -38.31 -2.75
CA ARG A 444 6.25 -38.50 -4.06
C ARG A 444 5.58 -37.58 -5.10
N LEU A 445 6.40 -36.86 -5.85
CA LEU A 445 5.96 -36.04 -6.96
C LEU A 445 5.59 -36.92 -8.16
N ASP A 446 4.54 -36.53 -8.88
CA ASP A 446 4.05 -37.26 -10.06
C ASP A 446 5.09 -37.27 -11.19
N ARG A 447 5.94 -36.24 -11.23
CA ARG A 447 7.09 -36.06 -12.12
C ARG A 447 8.27 -35.41 -11.38
N PRO A 448 9.49 -35.49 -11.91
CA PRO A 448 10.62 -34.69 -11.43
C PRO A 448 10.30 -33.20 -11.39
N LEU A 449 10.90 -32.46 -10.45
CA LEU A 449 10.81 -31.00 -10.47
C LEU A 449 11.42 -30.47 -11.77
N ALA A 450 10.62 -29.76 -12.55
CA ALA A 450 11.03 -29.26 -13.86
C ALA A 450 12.15 -28.19 -13.81
N VAL A 451 12.41 -27.62 -12.62
CA VAL A 451 13.53 -26.70 -12.37
C VAL A 451 14.24 -27.13 -11.08
N PRO A 452 15.53 -27.50 -11.11
CA PRO A 452 16.27 -27.86 -9.91
C PRO A 452 16.31 -26.70 -8.90
N PRO A 453 16.13 -26.94 -7.59
CA PRO A 453 16.23 -25.87 -6.58
C PRO A 453 17.60 -25.19 -6.50
N SER A 454 18.66 -25.86 -7.01
CA SER A 454 20.03 -25.35 -7.10
C SER A 454 20.24 -24.30 -8.20
N GLU A 455 19.30 -24.14 -9.13
CA GLU A 455 19.42 -23.17 -10.23
C GLU A 455 19.48 -21.72 -9.72
N THR A 456 20.21 -20.88 -10.45
CA THR A 456 20.35 -19.46 -10.11
C THR A 456 19.01 -18.74 -10.23
N ARG A 457 18.85 -17.64 -9.48
CA ARG A 457 17.57 -16.93 -9.35
C ARG A 457 17.00 -16.53 -10.71
N ASP A 458 17.84 -16.09 -11.63
CA ASP A 458 17.42 -15.47 -12.89
C ASP A 458 16.81 -16.49 -13.88
N VAL A 459 17.18 -17.78 -13.80
CA VAL A 459 16.63 -18.85 -14.66
C VAL A 459 15.29 -19.40 -14.14
N VAL A 460 15.07 -19.33 -12.83
CA VAL A 460 13.94 -19.99 -12.16
C VAL A 460 12.63 -19.19 -12.32
N TYR A 461 12.68 -17.86 -12.37
CA TYR A 461 11.47 -17.03 -12.33
C TYR A 461 10.71 -16.97 -13.66
N GLU A 462 11.36 -17.26 -14.79
CA GLU A 462 10.80 -16.99 -16.12
C GLU A 462 10.11 -18.19 -16.77
N THR A 463 10.03 -19.34 -16.09
CA THR A 463 9.59 -20.57 -16.74
C THR A 463 8.22 -21.05 -16.23
N ALA A 464 7.36 -21.47 -17.15
CA ALA A 464 6.16 -22.26 -16.83
C ALA A 464 6.52 -23.52 -16.00
N ALA A 465 7.76 -24.00 -16.12
CA ALA A 465 8.33 -25.09 -15.34
C ALA A 465 8.37 -24.78 -13.83
N TYR A 466 8.76 -23.57 -13.41
CA TYR A 466 8.75 -23.20 -11.99
C TYR A 466 7.34 -23.19 -11.38
N ARG A 467 6.37 -22.64 -12.13
CA ARG A 467 4.95 -22.67 -11.72
C ARG A 467 4.45 -24.10 -11.55
N THR A 468 4.83 -24.96 -12.49
CA THR A 468 4.49 -26.38 -12.49
C THR A 468 5.08 -27.08 -11.27
N ALA A 469 6.36 -26.85 -10.98
CA ALA A 469 7.04 -27.39 -9.80
C ALA A 469 6.37 -26.97 -8.49
N LEU A 470 6.00 -25.69 -8.34
CA LEU A 470 5.27 -25.22 -7.16
C LEU A 470 3.86 -25.82 -7.04
N ALA A 471 3.17 -26.05 -8.16
CA ALA A 471 1.88 -26.72 -8.16
C ALA A 471 2.00 -28.18 -7.73
N ASP A 472 3.03 -28.89 -8.19
CA ASP A 472 3.32 -30.28 -7.82
C ASP A 472 3.66 -30.39 -6.32
N LEU A 473 4.50 -29.48 -5.80
CA LEU A 473 4.80 -29.37 -4.37
C LEU A 473 3.53 -29.10 -3.53
N ALA A 474 2.67 -28.19 -3.98
CA ALA A 474 1.40 -27.93 -3.33
C ALA A 474 0.46 -29.15 -3.37
N GLY A 475 0.48 -29.93 -4.46
CA GLY A 475 -0.24 -31.19 -4.58
C GLY A 475 0.22 -32.21 -3.55
N ALA A 476 1.52 -32.44 -3.45
CA ALA A 476 2.10 -33.33 -2.43
C ALA A 476 1.78 -32.88 -1.00
N PHE A 477 1.88 -31.58 -0.72
CA PHE A 477 1.53 -31.04 0.58
C PHE A 477 0.04 -31.25 0.93
N ARG A 478 -0.88 -31.03 -0.02
CA ARG A 478 -2.33 -31.27 0.21
C ARG A 478 -2.64 -32.73 0.56
N ARG A 479 -1.92 -33.69 -0.05
CA ARG A 479 -2.09 -35.11 0.29
C ARG A 479 -1.63 -35.41 1.72
N ALA A 480 -0.56 -34.77 2.17
CA ALA A 480 -0.06 -34.91 3.54
C ALA A 480 -0.93 -34.16 4.57
N PHE A 481 -1.50 -33.01 4.20
CA PHE A 481 -2.28 -32.12 5.07
C PHE A 481 -3.66 -31.80 4.45
N PRO A 482 -4.56 -32.78 4.34
CA PRO A 482 -5.83 -32.62 3.61
C PRO A 482 -6.79 -31.60 4.23
N SER A 483 -6.61 -31.25 5.50
CA SER A 483 -7.45 -30.28 6.22
C SER A 483 -7.00 -28.82 6.05
N LEU A 484 -5.82 -28.56 5.46
CA LEU A 484 -5.28 -27.20 5.34
C LEU A 484 -5.55 -26.61 3.96
N GLY A 485 -6.13 -25.40 3.92
CA GLY A 485 -6.19 -24.60 2.70
C GLY A 485 -4.80 -24.14 2.25
N VAL A 486 -4.34 -24.57 1.08
CA VAL A 486 -2.98 -24.27 0.60
C VAL A 486 -2.94 -23.02 -0.28
N ARG A 487 -2.05 -22.10 0.07
CA ARG A 487 -1.63 -20.94 -0.72
C ARG A 487 -0.14 -21.03 -1.02
N VAL A 488 0.30 -20.44 -2.13
CA VAL A 488 1.69 -20.50 -2.59
C VAL A 488 2.21 -19.10 -2.88
N ALA A 489 3.21 -18.66 -2.13
CA ALA A 489 3.94 -17.42 -2.36
C ALA A 489 4.93 -17.59 -3.53
N GLY A 490 5.15 -16.52 -4.31
CA GLY A 490 6.04 -16.54 -5.48
C GLY A 490 5.37 -16.87 -6.82
N LEU A 491 4.06 -17.10 -6.84
CA LEU A 491 3.27 -17.25 -8.08
C LEU A 491 2.47 -16.00 -8.47
N SER A 492 2.28 -15.06 -7.53
CA SER A 492 1.44 -13.86 -7.69
C SER A 492 2.10 -12.76 -8.52
N ALA A 493 3.44 -12.71 -8.58
CA ALA A 493 4.16 -11.67 -9.29
C ALA A 493 4.08 -11.77 -10.82
N TYR A 494 3.46 -12.81 -11.42
CA TYR A 494 3.67 -13.12 -12.84
C TYR A 494 2.47 -13.68 -13.62
N GLN A 495 1.24 -13.26 -13.30
CA GLN A 495 0.07 -13.65 -14.11
C GLN A 495 -0.13 -12.82 -15.40
N GLY A 496 0.90 -12.12 -15.89
CA GLY A 496 0.76 -11.17 -17.01
C GLY A 496 1.39 -11.48 -18.36
N ALA A 497 2.27 -12.48 -18.48
CA ALA A 497 2.77 -12.87 -19.80
C ALA A 497 1.83 -13.94 -20.39
N ALA A 498 0.89 -13.51 -21.23
CA ALA A 498 0.39 -14.41 -22.26
C ALA A 498 1.58 -14.81 -23.15
N PRO A 499 1.70 -16.07 -23.60
CA PRO A 499 2.73 -16.41 -24.57
C PRO A 499 2.55 -15.49 -25.78
N ALA A 500 3.64 -14.85 -26.20
CA ALA A 500 3.69 -14.20 -27.51
C ALA A 500 3.12 -15.20 -28.52
N ARG A 501 2.01 -14.84 -29.16
CA ARG A 501 1.56 -15.59 -30.32
C ARG A 501 2.65 -15.42 -31.36
N ASP A 502 3.27 -16.53 -31.73
CA ASP A 502 4.21 -16.61 -32.83
C ASP A 502 3.61 -15.89 -34.05
N GLY A 503 4.46 -15.08 -34.66
CA GLY A 503 4.10 -14.13 -35.69
C GLY A 503 3.58 -14.78 -36.97
N ALA A 504 2.71 -14.02 -37.62
CA ALA A 504 2.62 -13.92 -39.07
C ALA A 504 2.06 -12.53 -39.36
N TYR A 505 2.95 -11.57 -39.66
CA TYR A 505 2.91 -10.65 -40.81
C TYR A 505 4.17 -9.79 -40.82
#